data_AF-A0AAW5EJT0-F1
#
_entry.id   AF-A0AAW5EJT0-F1
#
_cell.length_a   1.000
_cell.length_b   1.000
_cell.length_c   1.000
_cell.angle_alpha   90.00
_cell.angle_beta   90.00
_cell.angle_gamma   90.00
#
_symmetry.space_group_name_H-M   'P 1'
#
loop_
_entity.id
_entity.type
_entity.pdbx_description
1 polymer ?
#
loop_
_entity_poly.entity_id
_entity_poly.type
_entity_poly.pdbx_seq_one_letter_code
_entity_poly.pdbx_strand_id
1 'polypeptide(L)' 'NTDEPVFIRADKSLKYDDVIFVLKSIKNLGFNKVALQTE' A
#
# COMPACT_ATOMS: atom_id res chain seq x y z
N ASN A 1 -2.03 -15.40 -2.76
CA ASN A 1 -2.82 -15.16 -3.97
C ASN A 1 -2.69 -13.67 -4.31
N THR A 2 -2.10 -13.28 -5.44
CA THR A 2 -1.79 -11.86 -5.75
C THR A 2 -2.98 -11.08 -6.31
N ASP A 3 -4.07 -11.77 -6.63
CA ASP A 3 -5.29 -11.18 -7.17
C ASP A 3 -6.25 -10.67 -6.09
N GLU A 4 -5.97 -11.01 -4.82
CA GLU A 4 -6.71 -10.55 -3.66
C GLU A 4 -6.34 -9.09 -3.31
N PRO A 5 -7.31 -8.26 -2.91
CA PRO A 5 -7.06 -6.87 -2.56
C PRO A 5 -6.26 -6.77 -1.25
N VAL A 6 -5.21 -5.96 -1.26
CA VAL A 6 -4.37 -5.66 -0.09
C VAL A 6 -4.79 -4.33 0.51
N PHE A 7 -5.07 -4.30 1.81
CA PHE A 7 -5.39 -3.09 2.56
C PHE A 7 -4.21 -2.69 3.44
N ILE A 8 -3.63 -1.53 3.18
CA ILE A 8 -2.58 -0.93 3.99
C ILE A 8 -3.26 -0.02 5.01
N ARG A 9 -3.06 -0.27 6.30
CA ARG A 9 -3.54 0.63 7.36
C ARG A 9 -2.41 1.53 7.83
N ALA A 10 -2.66 2.82 7.89
CA ALA A 10 -1.63 3.79 8.27
C ALA A 10 -2.25 5.04 8.92
N ASP A 11 -1.47 5.79 9.68
CA ASP A 11 -1.89 7.07 10.26
C ASP A 11 -2.02 8.17 9.18
N LYS A 12 -2.91 9.16 9.37
CA LYS A 12 -3.08 10.29 8.44
C LYS A 12 -1.85 11.17 8.29
N SER A 13 -0.97 11.18 9.29
CA SER A 13 0.27 11.95 9.28
C SER A 13 1.41 11.25 8.52
N LEU A 14 1.14 10.16 7.80
CA LEU A 14 2.16 9.47 7.01
C LEU A 14 2.79 10.41 5.98
N LYS A 15 4.12 10.35 5.91
CA LYS A 15 4.87 11.07 4.88
C LYS A 15 4.62 10.41 3.53
N TYR A 16 4.47 11.25 2.51
CA TYR A 16 4.26 10.81 1.14
C TYR A 16 5.35 9.82 0.67
N ASP A 17 6.61 10.09 0.98
CA ASP A 17 7.73 9.23 0.57
C ASP A 17 7.62 7.81 1.14
N ASP A 18 7.17 7.67 2.38
CA ASP A 18 6.96 6.38 3.04
C ASP A 18 5.81 5.62 2.36
N VAL A 19 4.72 6.31 2.01
CA VAL A 19 3.59 5.73 1.26
C VAL A 19 4.05 5.23 -0.11
N ILE A 20 4.82 6.03 -0.83
CA ILE A 20 5.33 5.66 -2.16
C ILE A 20 6.31 4.48 -2.09
N PHE A 21 7.15 4.42 -1.07
CA PHE A 21 8.07 3.30 -0.86
C PHE A 21 7.31 1.98 -0.69
N VAL A 22 6.27 1.97 0.16
CA VAL A 22 5.44 0.78 0.40
C VAL A 22 4.67 0.39 -0.87
N LEU A 23 4.04 1.33 -1.55
CA LEU A 23 3.29 1.05 -2.79
C LEU A 23 4.19 0.48 -3.90
N LYS A 24 5.41 1.00 -4.07
CA LYS A 24 6.39 0.45 -5.03
C LYS A 24 6.79 -0.98 -4.68
N SER A 25 7.03 -1.24 -3.39
CA SER A 25 7.41 -2.57 -2.91
C SER A 25 6.31 -3.60 -3.19
N ILE A 26 5.06 -3.25 -2.90
CA ILE A 26 3.89 -4.13 -3.13
C ILE A 26 3.66 -4.38 -4.63
N LYS A 27 3.82 -3.34 -5.46
CA LYS A 27 3.73 -3.49 -6.92
C LYS A 27 4.81 -4.43 -7.47
N ASN A 28 6.05 -4.33 -6.99
CA ASN A 28 7.14 -5.21 -7.41
C ASN A 28 6.92 -6.68 -7.01
N LEU A 29 6.12 -6.92 -5.97
CA LEU A 29 5.70 -8.25 -5.53
C LEU A 29 4.51 -8.81 -6.35
N GLY A 30 3.99 -8.06 -7.33
CA GLY A 30 2.94 -8.51 -8.24
C GLY A 30 1.50 -8.23 -7.78
N PHE A 31 1.32 -7.51 -6.68
CA PHE A 31 -0.01 -7.10 -6.21
C PHE A 31 -0.47 -5.85 -6.96
N ASN A 32 -1.60 -5.97 -7.66
CA ASN A 32 -2.15 -4.89 -8.48
C ASN A 32 -3.37 -4.19 -7.84
N LYS A 33 -3.98 -4.81 -6.83
CA LYS A 33 -5.15 -4.28 -6.11
C LYS A 33 -4.74 -3.89 -4.70
N VAL A 34 -4.47 -2.61 -4.48
CA VAL A 34 -3.99 -2.09 -3.19
C VAL A 34 -4.80 -0.87 -2.79
N ALA A 35 -5.22 -0.78 -1.54
CA ALA A 35 -5.93 0.35 -0.97
C ALA A 35 -5.28 0.82 0.33
N LEU A 36 -5.10 2.13 0.49
CA LEU A 36 -4.66 2.74 1.74
C LEU A 36 -5.89 3.12 2.57
N GLN A 37 -5.93 2.66 3.82
CA GLN A 37 -6.93 3.00 4.82
C GLN A 37 -6.25 3.78 5.94
N THR A 38 -6.79 4.97 6.25
CA THR A 38 -6.30 5.81 7.34
C THR A 38 -7.37 5.99 8.39
N GLU A 39 -7.02 5.86 9.66
CA GLU A 39 -7.90 6.24 10.79
C GLU A 39 -7.70 7.71 11.18
#